data_AF-K1TEX4-F1
#
_entry.id   AF-K1TEX4-F1
#
_cell.length_a   1.000
_cell.length_b   1.000
_cell.length_c   1.000
_cell.angle_alpha   90.00
_cell.angle_beta   90.00
_cell.angle_gamma   90.00
#
_symmetry.space_group_name_H-M   'P 1'
#
loop_
_entity.id
_entity.type
_entity.pdbx_description
1 polymer ?
#
loop_
_entity_poly.entity_id
_entity_poly.type
_entity_poly.pdbx_seq_one_letter_code
_entity_poly.pdbx_strand_id
1 'polypeptide(L)'
;TQSDSRGLLHVIDELRREDTPISRNIADHIDSFTDYDFAHLLFSDGTVENAISLDNQLNIIQVADLVLPDKDTTFEEYTTIELLSVSMLIVISTFALDFIHSDRSIFKIVDLDEAWAFLNVAQGETLSNKLVRAGRAMQAGVYFVTQSSGDVSKESLKNNIGLKFAFRSTDINEIKQTLEFFGIDKDDENNQKRLRDLENGQCLLQDLYGRVGVVQIHPVFEELLHAFDTRPPVQRNEVE
;
A
#
# COMPACT_ATOMS: atom_id res chain seq x y z
N THR A 1 -14.84 -1.09 27.44
CA THR A 1 -13.54 -1.17 26.73
C THR A 1 -12.34 -1.51 27.62
N GLN A 2 -12.45 -1.53 28.96
CA GLN A 2 -11.41 -2.02 29.89
C GLN A 2 -11.59 -3.51 30.25
N SER A 3 -11.82 -4.36 29.25
CA SER A 3 -11.90 -5.82 29.43
C SER A 3 -10.54 -6.45 29.10
N ASP A 4 -10.21 -7.56 29.76
CA ASP A 4 -9.04 -8.38 29.44
C ASP A 4 -9.16 -8.99 28.03
N SER A 5 -10.39 -9.20 27.56
CA SER A 5 -10.73 -9.59 26.20
C SER A 5 -11.13 -8.37 25.38
N ARG A 6 -10.29 -7.97 24.41
CA ARG A 6 -10.46 -6.76 23.59
C ARG A 6 -10.77 -7.13 22.14
N GLY A 7 -11.73 -6.46 21.53
CA GLY A 7 -12.11 -6.73 20.15
C GLY A 7 -13.35 -5.95 19.72
N LEU A 8 -13.46 -5.63 18.43
CA LEU A 8 -14.59 -4.88 17.87
C LEU A 8 -15.90 -5.68 17.93
N LEU A 9 -15.86 -7.02 17.94
CA LEU A 9 -17.06 -7.84 18.12
C LEU A 9 -17.72 -7.61 19.49
N HIS A 10 -16.93 -7.37 20.54
CA HIS A 10 -17.45 -7.06 21.88
C HIS A 10 -18.19 -5.71 21.93
N VAL A 11 -17.94 -4.80 20.98
CA VAL A 11 -18.68 -3.54 20.88
C VAL A 11 -20.11 -3.79 20.43
N ILE A 12 -20.32 -4.73 19.49
CA ILE A 12 -21.65 -5.13 19.03
C ILE A 12 -22.45 -5.74 20.19
N ASP A 13 -21.83 -6.62 20.97
CA ASP A 13 -22.44 -7.23 22.15
C ASP A 13 -22.87 -6.18 23.18
N GLU A 14 -22.02 -5.18 23.42
CA GLU A 14 -22.32 -4.12 24.39
C GLU A 14 -23.46 -3.21 23.91
N LEU A 15 -23.50 -2.86 22.63
CA LEU A 15 -24.61 -2.11 22.03
C LEU A 15 -25.93 -2.90 22.12
N ARG A 16 -25.88 -4.22 21.92
CA ARG A 16 -27.05 -5.11 22.10
C ARG A 16 -27.49 -5.20 23.56
N ARG A 17 -26.56 -5.15 24.53
CA ARG A 17 -26.89 -5.12 25.97
C ARG A 17 -27.56 -3.81 26.42
N GLU A 18 -27.19 -2.68 25.82
CA GLU A 18 -27.82 -1.39 26.12
C GLU A 18 -29.33 -1.39 25.74
N ASP A 19 -29.70 -2.16 24.71
CA ASP A 19 -31.07 -2.44 24.25
C ASP A 19 -31.96 -1.20 24.01
N THR A 20 -31.36 -0.07 23.61
CA THR A 20 -32.12 1.09 23.12
C THR A 20 -32.46 0.92 21.64
N PRO A 21 -33.49 1.61 21.11
CA PRO A 21 -33.75 1.61 19.67
C PRO A 21 -32.54 2.07 18.84
N ILE A 22 -31.75 3.01 19.37
CA ILE A 22 -30.55 3.55 18.73
C ILE A 22 -29.42 2.51 18.79
N SER A 23 -29.13 1.95 19.97
CA SER A 23 -28.02 1.00 20.13
C SER A 23 -28.23 -0.26 19.30
N ARG A 24 -29.46 -0.78 19.22
CA ARG A 24 -29.79 -1.92 18.36
C ARG A 24 -29.59 -1.61 16.88
N ASN A 25 -30.03 -0.44 16.42
CA ASN A 25 -29.85 -0.05 15.02
C ASN A 25 -28.37 0.06 14.64
N ILE A 26 -27.54 0.65 15.52
CA ILE A 26 -26.09 0.72 15.32
C ILE A 26 -25.46 -0.67 15.34
N ALA A 27 -25.86 -1.52 16.29
CA ALA A 27 -25.35 -2.89 16.39
C ALA A 27 -25.64 -3.68 15.11
N ASP A 28 -26.88 -3.67 14.62
CA ASP A 28 -27.28 -4.39 13.40
C ASP A 28 -26.55 -3.83 12.16
N HIS A 29 -26.32 -2.52 12.12
CA HIS A 29 -25.56 -1.90 11.03
C HIS A 29 -24.09 -2.35 11.02
N ILE A 30 -23.42 -2.36 12.17
CA ILE A 30 -22.01 -2.81 12.29
C ILE A 30 -21.91 -4.32 12.05
N ASP A 31 -22.84 -5.11 12.58
CA ASP A 31 -22.92 -6.57 12.37
C ASP A 31 -23.09 -6.91 10.89
N SER A 32 -23.84 -6.10 10.13
CA SER A 32 -23.94 -6.29 8.67
C SER A 32 -22.60 -6.17 7.92
N PHE A 33 -21.57 -5.60 8.55
CA PHE A 33 -20.24 -5.47 7.97
C PHE A 33 -19.30 -6.63 8.33
N THR A 34 -19.63 -7.45 9.32
CA THR A 34 -18.72 -8.52 9.77
C THR A 34 -18.62 -9.68 8.78
N ASP A 35 -19.57 -9.77 7.84
CA ASP A 35 -19.64 -10.83 6.83
C ASP A 35 -18.77 -10.57 5.59
N TYR A 36 -18.18 -9.38 5.44
CA TYR A 36 -17.27 -9.08 4.32
C TYR A 36 -15.89 -9.71 4.53
N ASP A 37 -15.22 -10.12 3.45
CA ASP A 37 -13.93 -10.81 3.53
C ASP A 37 -12.83 -9.97 4.24
N PHE A 38 -12.82 -8.65 4.02
CA PHE A 38 -11.87 -7.75 4.70
C PHE A 38 -12.24 -7.46 6.17
N ALA A 39 -13.45 -7.81 6.60
CA ALA A 39 -13.94 -7.52 7.94
C ALA A 39 -13.10 -8.24 9.01
N HIS A 40 -12.52 -9.39 8.68
CA HIS A 40 -11.62 -10.14 9.58
C HIS A 40 -10.36 -9.35 10.00
N LEU A 41 -9.99 -8.29 9.27
CA LEU A 41 -8.89 -7.39 9.66
C LEU A 41 -9.30 -6.40 10.77
N LEU A 42 -10.59 -6.11 10.91
CA LEU A 42 -11.11 -5.15 11.90
C LEU A 42 -11.83 -5.86 13.05
N PHE A 43 -12.66 -6.83 12.72
CA PHE A 43 -13.57 -7.49 13.64
C PHE A 43 -12.93 -8.76 14.19
N SER A 44 -12.67 -8.72 15.48
CA SER A 44 -12.16 -9.84 16.26
C SER A 44 -12.80 -9.79 17.64
N ASP A 45 -12.85 -10.94 18.31
CA ASP A 45 -13.16 -11.10 19.72
C ASP A 45 -11.89 -11.09 20.60
N GLY A 46 -10.72 -10.87 20.00
CA GLY A 46 -9.43 -10.84 20.68
C GLY A 46 -8.71 -12.18 20.78
N THR A 47 -9.25 -13.26 20.19
CA THR A 47 -8.60 -14.59 20.23
C THR A 47 -7.71 -14.86 19.02
N VAL A 48 -7.53 -13.90 18.12
CA VAL A 48 -6.76 -14.09 16.87
C VAL A 48 -5.28 -14.28 17.22
N GLU A 49 -4.77 -15.47 16.88
CA GLU A 49 -3.34 -15.77 16.97
C GLU A 49 -2.58 -15.17 15.78
N ASN A 50 -1.30 -14.79 15.98
CA ASN A 50 -0.46 -14.14 14.97
C ASN A 50 -1.05 -12.84 14.38
N ALA A 51 -1.77 -12.09 15.21
CA ALA A 51 -2.31 -10.79 14.83
C ALA A 51 -1.19 -9.80 14.43
N ILE A 52 -1.57 -8.84 13.59
CA ILE A 52 -0.74 -7.67 13.26
C ILE A 52 -0.40 -6.94 14.57
N SER A 53 0.88 -6.62 14.77
CA SER A 53 1.36 -5.96 15.98
C SER A 53 2.50 -4.99 15.67
N LEU A 54 2.54 -3.89 16.42
CA LEU A 54 3.65 -2.94 16.36
C LEU A 54 4.98 -3.55 16.86
N ASP A 55 4.92 -4.64 17.62
CA ASP A 55 6.08 -5.35 18.17
C ASP A 55 6.63 -6.43 17.22
N ASN A 56 5.87 -6.81 16.18
CA ASN A 56 6.32 -7.79 15.20
C ASN A 56 7.44 -7.20 14.34
N GLN A 57 8.48 -8.00 14.07
CA GLN A 57 9.57 -7.59 13.16
C GLN A 57 9.12 -7.42 11.71
N LEU A 58 8.12 -8.21 11.30
CA LEU A 58 7.52 -8.18 9.97
C LEU A 58 6.01 -8.31 10.13
N ASN A 59 5.29 -7.35 9.55
CA ASN A 59 3.83 -7.42 9.38
C ASN A 59 3.55 -7.46 7.89
N ILE A 60 2.79 -8.46 7.44
CA ILE A 60 2.29 -8.55 6.07
C ILE A 60 0.78 -8.34 6.15
N ILE A 61 0.30 -7.27 5.54
CA ILE A 61 -1.13 -6.94 5.49
C ILE A 61 -1.57 -7.13 4.06
N GLN A 62 -2.18 -8.27 3.78
CA GLN A 62 -2.79 -8.52 2.49
C GLN A 62 -4.22 -7.99 2.50
N VAL A 63 -4.53 -7.14 1.54
CA VAL A 63 -5.90 -6.68 1.30
C VAL A 63 -6.26 -7.04 -0.12
N ALA A 64 -7.26 -7.90 -0.26
CA ALA A 64 -7.85 -8.27 -1.55
C ALA A 64 -9.20 -7.57 -1.71
N ASP A 65 -9.60 -7.37 -2.97
CA ASP A 65 -10.97 -7.00 -3.34
C ASP A 65 -11.50 -5.69 -2.71
N LEU A 66 -10.59 -4.75 -2.40
CA LEU A 66 -11.01 -3.39 -2.08
C LEU A 66 -11.66 -2.74 -3.30
N VAL A 67 -12.91 -2.31 -3.13
CA VAL A 67 -13.62 -1.54 -4.14
C VAL A 67 -13.46 -0.08 -3.75
N LEU A 68 -12.62 0.66 -4.48
CA LEU A 68 -12.34 2.05 -4.19
C LEU A 68 -13.21 2.96 -5.05
N PRO A 69 -13.71 4.08 -4.48
CA PRO A 69 -14.50 5.03 -5.25
C PRO A 69 -13.61 5.75 -6.26
N ASP A 70 -14.23 6.21 -7.35
CA ASP A 70 -13.56 7.10 -8.29
C ASP A 70 -13.13 8.39 -7.59
N LYS A 71 -12.03 8.98 -8.08
CA LYS A 71 -11.38 10.16 -7.48
C LYS A 71 -12.31 11.36 -7.30
N ASP A 72 -13.28 11.50 -8.20
CA ASP A 72 -14.20 12.64 -8.26
C ASP A 72 -15.55 12.37 -7.57
N THR A 73 -15.77 11.15 -7.07
CA THR A 73 -17.00 10.76 -6.36
C THR A 73 -17.07 11.42 -4.99
N THR A 74 -18.21 12.03 -4.64
CA THR A 74 -18.37 12.63 -3.30
C THR A 74 -18.68 11.57 -2.26
N PHE A 75 -18.41 11.88 -0.99
CA PHE A 75 -18.61 10.92 0.11
C PHE A 75 -20.06 10.43 0.20
N GLU A 76 -21.04 11.28 -0.13
CA GLU A 76 -22.46 10.94 -0.11
C GLU A 76 -22.86 9.95 -1.21
N GLU A 77 -22.04 9.82 -2.25
CA GLU A 77 -22.26 8.93 -3.39
C GLU A 77 -21.58 7.57 -3.20
N TYR A 78 -20.79 7.40 -2.14
CA TYR A 78 -20.10 6.15 -1.87
C TYR A 78 -21.12 5.03 -1.60
N THR A 79 -20.94 3.92 -2.30
CA THR A 79 -21.56 2.67 -1.90
C THR A 79 -21.00 2.22 -0.56
N THR A 80 -21.74 1.37 0.15
CA THR A 80 -21.30 0.80 1.43
C THR A 80 -19.94 0.12 1.33
N ILE A 81 -19.67 -0.59 0.23
CA ILE A 81 -18.40 -1.30 0.03
C ILE A 81 -17.23 -0.33 -0.22
N GLU A 82 -17.46 0.77 -0.92
CA GLU A 82 -16.46 1.83 -1.12
C GLU A 82 -16.14 2.53 0.20
N LEU A 83 -17.17 2.87 0.98
CA LEU A 83 -17.00 3.47 2.29
C LEU A 83 -16.16 2.58 3.22
N LEU A 84 -16.45 1.29 3.26
CA LEU A 84 -15.70 0.33 4.05
C LEU A 84 -14.27 0.16 3.54
N SER A 85 -14.06 0.10 2.22
CA SER A 85 -12.74 -0.01 1.62
C SER A 85 -11.87 1.21 1.95
N VAL A 86 -12.42 2.42 1.87
CA VAL A 86 -11.72 3.65 2.30
C VAL A 86 -11.42 3.62 3.79
N SER A 87 -12.35 3.13 4.62
CA SER A 87 -12.14 2.97 6.06
C SER A 87 -10.99 2.01 6.36
N MET A 88 -10.89 0.89 5.63
CA MET A 88 -9.77 -0.06 5.72
C MET A 88 -8.42 0.61 5.43
N LEU A 89 -8.34 1.36 4.32
CA LEU A 89 -7.12 2.08 3.95
C LEU A 89 -6.67 3.06 5.06
N ILE A 90 -7.62 3.74 5.70
CA ILE A 90 -7.33 4.66 6.81
C ILE A 90 -6.74 3.89 8.00
N VAL A 91 -7.33 2.77 8.39
CA VAL A 91 -6.85 1.95 9.52
C VAL A 91 -5.43 1.43 9.24
N ILE A 92 -5.20 0.85 8.05
CA ILE A 92 -3.89 0.32 7.65
C ILE A 92 -2.83 1.43 7.62
N SER A 93 -3.16 2.57 7.03
CA SER A 93 -2.26 3.72 6.97
C SER A 93 -1.96 4.31 8.35
N THR A 94 -2.94 4.30 9.26
CA THR A 94 -2.74 4.75 10.64
C THR A 94 -1.86 3.78 11.41
N PHE A 95 -2.05 2.47 11.23
CA PHE A 95 -1.15 1.46 11.77
C PHE A 95 0.29 1.66 11.27
N ALA A 96 0.49 1.91 9.97
CA ALA A 96 1.81 2.21 9.41
C ALA A 96 2.44 3.48 10.00
N LEU A 97 1.63 4.51 10.26
CA LEU A 97 2.08 5.72 10.96
C LEU A 97 2.52 5.41 12.38
N ASP A 98 1.72 4.69 13.15
CA ASP A 98 2.06 4.31 14.53
C ASP A 98 3.31 3.42 14.58
N PHE A 99 3.46 2.53 13.60
CA PHE A 99 4.64 1.68 13.44
C PHE A 99 5.92 2.49 13.25
N ILE A 100 5.93 3.50 12.38
CA ILE A 100 7.13 4.35 12.24
C ILE A 100 7.36 5.20 13.49
N HIS A 101 6.30 5.58 14.22
CA HIS A 101 6.40 6.42 15.42
C HIS A 101 6.81 5.66 16.70
N SER A 102 6.76 4.32 16.72
CA SER A 102 7.01 3.52 17.92
C SER A 102 8.41 3.72 18.51
N ASP A 103 9.43 3.03 18.01
CA ASP A 103 10.82 3.15 18.47
C ASP A 103 11.74 3.72 17.37
N ARG A 104 12.11 4.99 17.48
CA ARG A 104 12.98 5.66 16.49
C ARG A 104 14.43 5.18 16.51
N SER A 105 14.85 4.37 17.48
CA SER A 105 16.20 3.80 17.49
C SER A 105 16.38 2.70 16.44
N ILE A 106 15.28 2.12 15.97
CA ILE A 106 15.24 1.04 14.98
C ILE A 106 14.85 1.63 13.62
N PHE A 107 15.61 1.30 12.56
CA PHE A 107 15.23 1.66 11.20
C PHE A 107 14.06 0.80 10.75
N LYS A 108 12.99 1.43 10.26
CA LYS A 108 11.77 0.73 9.82
C LYS A 108 11.49 0.98 8.34
N ILE A 109 10.82 0.03 7.71
CA ILE A 109 10.35 0.16 6.33
C ILE A 109 8.83 -0.01 6.35
N VAL A 110 8.14 0.91 5.68
CA VAL A 110 6.75 0.75 5.28
C VAL A 110 6.77 0.61 3.76
N ASP A 111 6.34 -0.55 3.27
CA ASP A 111 6.23 -0.82 1.83
C ASP A 111 4.76 -0.82 1.42
N LEU A 112 4.42 0.06 0.50
CA LEU A 112 3.08 0.18 -0.07
C LEU A 112 3.12 -0.39 -1.49
N ASP A 113 2.80 -1.68 -1.59
CA ASP A 113 2.55 -2.33 -2.87
C ASP A 113 1.21 -1.88 -3.44
N GLU A 114 1.14 -1.75 -4.76
CA GLU A 114 0.00 -1.15 -5.48
C GLU A 114 -0.43 0.20 -4.87
N ALA A 115 0.55 1.07 -4.62
CA ALA A 115 0.37 2.36 -3.95
C ALA A 115 -0.71 3.27 -4.59
N TRP A 116 -1.03 3.08 -5.87
CA TRP A 116 -2.08 3.82 -6.56
C TRP A 116 -3.43 3.74 -5.81
N ALA A 117 -3.73 2.60 -5.19
CA ALA A 117 -4.96 2.38 -4.42
C ALA A 117 -5.06 3.36 -3.23
N PHE A 118 -3.94 3.57 -2.53
CA PHE A 118 -3.86 4.53 -1.43
C PHE A 118 -3.87 5.98 -1.94
N LEU A 119 -3.24 6.25 -3.07
CA LEU A 119 -3.02 7.61 -3.58
C LEU A 119 -4.21 8.20 -4.35
N ASN A 120 -5.14 7.37 -4.82
CA ASN A 120 -6.31 7.79 -5.57
C ASN A 120 -7.48 8.29 -4.72
N VAL A 121 -7.51 7.95 -3.43
CA VAL A 121 -8.52 8.43 -2.49
C VAL A 121 -7.95 9.57 -1.63
N ALA A 122 -8.71 10.65 -1.43
CA ALA A 122 -8.24 11.86 -0.75
C ALA A 122 -7.67 11.61 0.66
N GLN A 123 -8.30 10.72 1.42
CA GLN A 123 -7.87 10.34 2.77
C GLN A 123 -6.55 9.55 2.72
N GLY A 124 -6.44 8.58 1.80
CA GLY A 124 -5.24 7.79 1.61
C GLY A 124 -4.04 8.61 1.11
N GLU A 125 -4.28 9.58 0.22
CA GLU A 125 -3.28 10.55 -0.21
C GLU A 125 -2.78 11.41 0.97
N THR A 126 -3.70 11.91 1.79
CA THR A 126 -3.35 12.73 2.95
C THR A 126 -2.46 11.96 3.93
N LEU A 127 -2.78 10.69 4.16
CA LEU A 127 -2.02 9.80 5.03
C LEU A 127 -0.66 9.42 4.43
N SER A 128 -0.60 9.10 3.15
CA SER A 128 0.64 8.84 2.41
C SER A 128 1.60 10.03 2.51
N ASN A 129 1.10 11.25 2.32
CA ASN A 129 1.88 12.47 2.49
C ASN A 129 2.39 12.66 3.94
N LYS A 130 1.63 12.23 4.96
CA LYS A 130 2.11 12.24 6.35
C LYS A 130 3.22 11.20 6.55
N LEU A 131 3.06 9.99 6.02
CA LEU A 131 4.06 8.92 6.09
C LEU A 131 5.41 9.39 5.52
N VAL A 132 5.42 9.94 4.30
CA VAL A 132 6.68 10.38 3.68
C VAL A 132 7.34 11.52 4.45
N ARG A 133 6.57 12.50 4.91
CA ARG A 133 7.10 13.63 5.69
C ARG A 133 7.65 13.19 7.04
N ALA A 134 6.97 12.25 7.71
CA ALA A 134 7.39 11.74 9.01
C ALA A 134 8.60 10.80 8.88
N GLY A 135 8.65 9.96 7.83
CA GLY A 135 9.60 8.86 7.69
C GLY A 135 11.05 9.25 8.01
N ARG A 136 11.57 10.32 7.38
CA ARG A 136 12.94 10.80 7.62
C ARG A 136 13.20 11.15 9.10
N ALA A 137 12.25 11.81 9.77
CA ALA A 137 12.39 12.21 11.17
C ALA A 137 12.21 11.02 12.15
N MET A 138 11.59 9.94 11.69
CA MET A 138 11.33 8.71 12.45
C MET A 138 12.37 7.61 12.20
N GLN A 139 13.42 7.88 11.43
CA GLN A 139 14.37 6.86 10.97
C GLN A 139 13.64 5.73 10.21
N ALA A 140 12.74 6.09 9.29
CA ALA A 140 11.98 5.13 8.50
C ALA A 140 12.04 5.42 7.00
N GLY A 141 12.10 4.35 6.20
CA GLY A 141 11.91 4.37 4.76
C GLY A 141 10.45 4.08 4.40
N VAL A 142 9.89 4.84 3.46
CA VAL A 142 8.55 4.59 2.91
C VAL A 142 8.70 4.29 1.43
N TYR A 143 8.31 3.09 1.02
CA TYR A 143 8.44 2.62 -0.35
C TYR A 143 7.06 2.65 -1.01
N PHE A 144 7.02 3.18 -2.23
CA PHE A 144 5.83 3.19 -3.07
C PHE A 144 6.15 2.35 -4.29
N VAL A 145 5.46 1.22 -4.41
CA VAL A 145 5.52 0.37 -5.59
C VAL A 145 4.24 0.59 -6.36
N THR A 146 4.37 1.01 -7.61
CA THR A 146 3.23 1.26 -8.49
C THR A 146 3.63 0.96 -9.93
N GLN A 147 2.62 0.71 -10.77
CA GLN A 147 2.78 0.44 -12.19
C GLN A 147 3.01 1.73 -13.00
N SER A 148 2.55 2.88 -12.52
CA SER A 148 2.71 4.16 -13.23
C SER A 148 3.41 5.21 -12.37
N SER A 149 4.43 5.85 -12.94
CA SER A 149 5.06 7.03 -12.33
C SER A 149 4.06 8.19 -12.12
N GLY A 150 2.95 8.20 -12.87
CA GLY A 150 1.85 9.16 -12.73
C GLY A 150 1.24 9.15 -11.32
N ASP A 151 1.10 7.99 -10.69
CA ASP A 151 0.44 7.87 -9.38
C ASP A 151 1.21 8.60 -8.27
N VAL A 152 2.54 8.66 -8.42
CA VAL A 152 3.47 9.31 -7.49
C VAL A 152 4.01 10.65 -8.00
N SER A 153 3.50 11.15 -9.13
CA SER A 153 4.02 12.34 -9.81
C SER A 153 3.58 13.67 -9.19
N LYS A 154 2.58 13.64 -8.29
CA LYS A 154 2.11 14.84 -7.57
C LYS A 154 3.28 15.51 -6.86
N GLU A 155 3.42 16.82 -7.02
CA GLU A 155 4.57 17.59 -6.54
C GLU A 155 4.82 17.40 -5.03
N SER A 156 3.74 17.31 -4.25
CA SER A 156 3.77 17.04 -2.81
C SER A 156 4.47 15.72 -2.45
N LEU A 157 4.36 14.70 -3.29
CA LEU A 157 4.99 13.39 -3.08
C LEU A 157 6.33 13.29 -3.81
N LYS A 158 6.36 13.64 -5.11
CA LYS A 158 7.54 13.60 -5.99
C LYS A 158 8.76 14.27 -5.35
N ASN A 159 8.58 15.43 -4.72
CA ASN A 159 9.68 16.19 -4.12
C ASN A 159 10.23 15.58 -2.83
N ASN A 160 9.51 14.64 -2.22
CA ASN A 160 9.94 13.95 -1.01
C ASN A 160 10.47 12.53 -1.28
N ILE A 161 10.44 12.05 -2.53
CA ILE A 161 11.01 10.76 -2.93
C ILE A 161 12.51 10.94 -3.16
N GLY A 162 13.32 10.40 -2.25
CA GLY A 162 14.78 10.50 -2.31
C GLY A 162 15.46 9.49 -3.24
N LEU A 163 14.87 8.32 -3.45
CA LEU A 163 15.38 7.26 -4.33
C LEU A 163 14.27 6.83 -5.29
N LYS A 164 14.61 6.67 -6.57
CA LYS A 164 13.64 6.24 -7.60
C LYS A 164 14.19 5.06 -8.37
N PHE A 165 13.33 4.09 -8.61
CA PHE A 165 13.62 2.93 -9.44
C PHE A 165 12.55 2.88 -10.53
N ALA A 166 12.98 2.75 -11.78
CA ALA A 166 12.08 2.51 -12.91
C ALA A 166 12.58 1.33 -13.70
N PHE A 167 11.75 0.31 -13.81
CA PHE A 167 12.03 -0.89 -14.59
C PHE A 167 11.58 -0.70 -16.04
N ARG A 168 11.83 -1.72 -16.87
CA ARG A 168 11.47 -1.68 -18.30
C ARG A 168 9.98 -1.36 -18.48
N SER A 169 9.70 -0.37 -19.33
CA SER A 169 8.38 -0.18 -19.96
C SER A 169 8.51 -0.21 -21.49
N THR A 170 7.47 -0.66 -22.17
CA THR A 170 7.38 -0.66 -23.64
C THR A 170 6.46 0.43 -24.19
N ASP A 171 5.63 1.04 -23.35
CA ASP A 171 4.76 2.15 -23.76
C ASP A 171 5.57 3.45 -23.82
N ILE A 172 5.60 4.08 -24.99
CA ILE A 172 6.32 5.34 -25.18
C ILE A 172 5.80 6.46 -24.28
N ASN A 173 4.50 6.51 -24.00
CA ASN A 173 3.94 7.57 -23.16
C ASN A 173 4.39 7.40 -21.70
N GLU A 174 4.37 6.17 -21.20
CA GLU A 174 4.83 5.84 -19.85
C GLU A 174 6.35 6.06 -19.70
N ILE A 175 7.13 5.69 -20.72
CA ILE A 175 8.57 5.98 -20.78
C ILE A 175 8.80 7.50 -20.64
N LYS A 176 8.09 8.32 -21.43
CA LYS A 176 8.24 9.77 -21.40
C LYS A 176 7.88 10.36 -20.03
N GLN A 177 6.78 9.90 -19.43
CA GLN A 177 6.38 10.31 -18.08
C GLN A 177 7.43 9.92 -17.03
N THR A 178 7.97 8.71 -17.15
CA THR A 178 9.02 8.21 -16.26
C THR A 178 10.30 9.04 -16.38
N LEU A 179 10.75 9.35 -17.60
CA LEU A 179 11.91 10.22 -17.79
C LEU A 179 11.69 11.61 -17.16
N GLU A 180 10.52 12.21 -17.35
CA GLU A 180 10.14 13.48 -16.74
C GLU A 180 10.05 13.40 -15.20
N PHE A 181 9.61 12.25 -14.66
CA PHE A 181 9.62 11.97 -13.23
C PHE A 181 11.05 11.91 -12.66
N PHE A 182 12.00 11.40 -13.44
CA PHE A 182 13.43 11.36 -13.11
C PHE A 182 14.15 12.69 -13.40
N GLY A 183 13.48 13.68 -14.00
CA GLY A 183 14.10 14.96 -14.37
C GLY A 183 15.02 14.85 -15.59
N ILE A 184 14.80 13.83 -16.43
CA ILE A 184 15.48 13.63 -17.71
C ILE A 184 14.58 14.19 -18.82
N ASP A 185 15.18 14.71 -19.88
CA ASP A 185 14.44 15.12 -21.07
C ASP A 185 13.66 13.94 -21.64
N LYS A 186 12.33 14.08 -21.64
CA LYS A 186 11.42 13.04 -22.13
C LYS A 186 11.49 12.86 -23.64
N ASP A 187 11.96 13.85 -24.39
CA ASP A 187 12.06 13.79 -25.84
C ASP A 187 13.43 13.28 -26.33
N ASP A 188 14.38 13.00 -25.42
CA ASP A 188 15.67 12.38 -25.74
C ASP A 188 15.48 10.90 -26.15
N GLU A 189 15.69 10.62 -27.42
CA GLU A 189 15.50 9.28 -28.00
C GLU A 189 16.45 8.23 -27.40
N ASN A 190 17.67 8.62 -26.99
CA ASN A 190 18.63 7.69 -26.42
C ASN A 190 18.18 7.22 -25.03
N ASN A 191 17.68 8.13 -24.19
CA ASN A 191 17.16 7.81 -22.88
C ASN A 191 15.84 7.03 -22.97
N GLN A 192 14.97 7.38 -23.92
CA GLN A 192 13.75 6.58 -24.19
C GLN A 192 14.11 5.14 -24.58
N LYS A 193 15.07 4.99 -25.51
CA LYS A 193 15.57 3.68 -25.92
C LYS A 193 16.21 2.94 -24.75
N ARG A 194 17.01 3.62 -23.93
CA ARG A 194 17.66 3.03 -22.76
C ARG A 194 16.67 2.44 -21.76
N LEU A 195 15.56 3.13 -21.48
CA LEU A 195 14.53 2.62 -20.57
C LEU A 195 13.74 1.46 -21.19
N ARG A 196 13.48 1.52 -22.50
CA ARG A 196 12.78 0.47 -23.26
C ARG A 196 13.58 -0.83 -23.37
N ASP A 197 14.88 -0.70 -23.54
CA ASP A 197 15.78 -1.83 -23.81
C ASP A 197 16.37 -2.43 -22.51
N LEU A 198 15.94 -1.99 -21.33
CA LEU A 198 16.37 -2.57 -20.06
C LEU A 198 16.07 -4.07 -20.01
N GLU A 199 17.04 -4.86 -19.52
CA GLU A 199 16.88 -6.29 -19.34
C GLU A 199 16.21 -6.64 -18.01
N ASN A 200 15.80 -7.89 -17.83
CA ASN A 200 15.27 -8.35 -16.55
C ASN A 200 16.30 -8.14 -15.43
N GLY A 201 15.84 -7.56 -14.32
CA GLY A 201 16.71 -7.17 -13.21
C GLY A 201 17.47 -5.86 -13.44
N GLN A 202 17.34 -5.19 -14.59
CA GLN A 202 17.87 -3.84 -14.76
C GLN A 202 16.81 -2.79 -14.45
N CYS A 203 17.24 -1.68 -13.86
CA CYS A 203 16.41 -0.51 -13.65
C CYS A 203 17.20 0.78 -13.83
N LEU A 204 16.48 1.84 -14.15
CA LEU A 204 16.95 3.21 -14.00
C LEU A 204 16.85 3.59 -12.52
N LEU A 205 17.98 3.93 -11.91
CA LEU A 205 18.10 4.36 -10.52
C LEU A 205 18.44 5.85 -10.48
N GLN A 206 17.62 6.63 -9.76
CA GLN A 206 18.00 7.96 -9.28
C GLN A 206 18.43 7.86 -7.81
N ASP A 207 19.65 8.31 -7.51
CA ASP A 207 20.15 8.34 -6.14
C ASP A 207 19.73 9.61 -5.36
N LEU A 208 20.12 9.67 -4.07
CA LEU A 208 19.83 10.80 -3.17
C LEU A 208 20.41 12.15 -3.64
N TYR A 209 21.34 12.14 -4.60
CA TYR A 209 21.97 13.32 -5.17
C TYR A 209 21.41 13.68 -6.56
N GLY A 210 20.36 12.99 -7.00
CA GLY A 210 19.72 13.21 -8.29
C GLY A 210 20.48 12.60 -9.48
N ARG A 211 21.54 11.82 -9.25
CA ARG A 211 22.28 11.17 -10.33
C ARG A 211 21.48 9.99 -10.84
N VAL A 212 21.36 9.87 -12.15
CA VAL A 212 20.60 8.80 -12.79
C VAL A 212 21.52 7.84 -13.55
N GLY A 213 21.40 6.55 -13.27
CA GLY A 213 22.17 5.50 -13.91
C GLY A 213 21.34 4.23 -14.09
N VAL A 214 21.83 3.32 -14.92
CA VAL A 214 21.26 1.96 -15.00
C VAL A 214 22.05 1.07 -14.06
N VAL A 215 21.33 0.29 -13.27
CA VAL A 215 21.89 -0.68 -12.34
C VAL A 215 21.31 -2.05 -12.60
N GLN A 216 22.10 -3.09 -12.32
CA GLN A 216 21.66 -4.48 -12.31
C GLN A 216 21.34 -4.87 -10.87
N ILE A 217 20.10 -5.27 -10.65
CA ILE A 217 19.65 -5.94 -9.43
C ILE A 217 19.94 -7.42 -9.60
N HIS A 218 20.77 -7.93 -8.70
CA HIS A 218 21.09 -9.36 -8.62
C HIS A 218 20.58 -9.87 -7.27
N PRO A 219 19.57 -10.76 -7.24
CA PRO A 219 19.16 -11.39 -6.01
C PRO A 219 20.30 -12.28 -5.50
N VAL A 220 20.65 -12.16 -4.22
CA VAL A 220 21.73 -12.95 -3.63
C VAL A 220 21.35 -14.44 -3.55
N PHE A 221 20.06 -14.70 -3.36
CA PHE A 221 19.48 -16.04 -3.22
C PHE A 221 18.40 -16.22 -4.29
N GLU A 222 18.60 -17.17 -5.20
CA GLU A 222 17.68 -17.46 -6.30
C GLU A 222 16.35 -18.05 -5.78
N GLU A 223 16.39 -18.72 -4.63
CA GLU A 223 15.23 -19.27 -3.94
C GLU A 223 14.19 -18.20 -3.61
N LEU A 224 14.62 -16.95 -3.38
CA LEU A 224 13.70 -15.83 -3.18
C LEU A 224 12.94 -15.49 -4.47
N LEU A 225 13.58 -15.57 -5.64
CA LEU A 225 12.86 -15.36 -6.91
C LEU A 225 11.78 -16.43 -7.12
N HIS A 226 12.05 -17.68 -6.74
CA HIS A 226 11.07 -18.75 -6.84
C HIS A 226 9.93 -18.62 -5.82
N ALA A 227 10.24 -18.22 -4.59
CA ALA A 227 9.26 -18.08 -3.53
C ALA A 227 8.25 -16.94 -3.79
N PHE A 228 8.68 -15.89 -4.48
CA PHE A 228 7.86 -14.72 -4.83
C PHE A 228 7.41 -14.72 -6.29
N ASP A 229 7.51 -15.84 -7.01
CA ASP A 229 7.01 -15.94 -8.38
C ASP A 229 5.47 -15.97 -8.38
N THR A 230 4.85 -14.86 -8.80
CA THR A 230 3.39 -14.71 -8.86
C THR A 230 2.81 -15.09 -10.23
N ARG A 231 3.62 -15.59 -11.16
CA ARG A 231 3.12 -16.01 -12.48
C ARG A 231 2.18 -17.20 -12.32
N PRO A 232 1.08 -17.27 -13.10
CA PRO A 232 0.18 -18.42 -13.07
C PRO A 232 0.97 -19.71 -13.31
N PRO A 233 0.65 -20.80 -12.57
CA PRO A 233 1.28 -22.08 -12.79
C PRO A 233 1.03 -22.50 -14.25
N VAL A 234 2.11 -22.72 -14.99
CA VAL A 234 2.01 -23.28 -16.33
C VAL A 234 1.42 -24.68 -16.17
N GLN A 235 0.20 -24.91 -16.68
CA GLN A 235 -0.33 -26.26 -16.81
C GLN A 235 0.70 -27.07 -17.59
N ARG A 236 1.43 -27.95 -16.90
CA ARG A 236 2.15 -29.02 -17.57
C ARG A 236 1.06 -29.90 -18.14
N ASN A 237 0.83 -29.77 -19.44
CA ASN A 237 0.16 -30.85 -20.17
C ASN A 237 1.02 -32.09 -19.92
N GLU A 238 0.50 -33.00 -19.11
CA GLU A 238 0.98 -34.37 -19.06
C GLU A 238 0.81 -34.92 -20.48
N VAL A 239 1.91 -34.95 -21.22
CA VAL A 239 2.00 -35.75 -22.43
C VAL A 239 2.66 -37.04 -21.98
N GLU A 240 1.85 -38.09 -21.89
CA GLU A 240 2.30 -39.50 -21.87
C GLU A 240 3.25 -39.80 -23.04
#